data_AF-A0A9N9NZU2-F1
#
_entry.id   AF-A0A9N9NZU2-F1
#
_cell.length_a   1.000
_cell.length_b   1.000
_cell.length_c   1.000
_cell.angle_alpha   90.00
_cell.angle_beta   90.00
_cell.angle_gamma   90.00
#
_symmetry.space_group_name_H-M   'P 1'
#
loop_
_entity.id
_entity.type
_entity.pdbx_description
1 polymer ?
#
loop_
_entity_poly.entity_id
_entity_poly.type
_entity_poly.pdbx_seq_one_letter_code
_entity_poly.pdbx_strand_id
1 'polypeptide(L)'
;IGEEIENPFGFDENDLDLDEFCKRLERELKLITSHAPPKAENWIFSKSNVPFGKDIGVTGEEARNLEVDEVRSLLSVNDGEHNENKENASNVSIK
;
A
#
# COMPACT_ATOMS: atom_id res chain seq x y z
N ILE A 1 -9.85 -38.59 -22.97
CA ILE A 1 -10.58 -37.62 -22.11
C ILE A 1 -10.34 -37.84 -20.62
N GLY A 2 -10.72 -38.95 -19.98
CA GLY A 2 -10.55 -39.09 -18.51
C GLY A 2 -9.09 -39.25 -18.07
N GLU A 3 -8.30 -39.95 -18.87
CA GLU A 3 -6.86 -40.17 -18.63
C GLU A 3 -6.02 -38.90 -18.92
N GLU A 4 -6.38 -38.14 -19.96
CA GLU A 4 -5.76 -36.85 -20.34
C GLU A 4 -5.96 -35.72 -19.32
N ILE A 5 -6.88 -35.87 -18.36
CA ILE A 5 -7.11 -34.87 -17.30
C ILE A 5 -6.64 -35.33 -15.93
N GLU A 6 -6.16 -36.58 -15.82
CA GLU A 6 -5.76 -37.19 -14.55
C GLU A 6 -4.40 -36.67 -14.07
N ASN A 7 -3.51 -36.33 -15.00
CA ASN A 7 -2.20 -35.76 -14.69
C ASN A 7 -1.89 -34.50 -15.53
N PRO A 8 -2.35 -33.31 -15.11
CA PRO A 8 -2.23 -32.07 -15.88
C PRO A 8 -0.81 -31.47 -15.90
N PHE A 9 0.18 -32.16 -15.34
CA PHE A 9 1.57 -31.70 -15.19
C PHE A 9 2.54 -32.46 -16.09
N GLY A 10 2.03 -33.27 -17.02
CA GLY A 10 2.81 -33.98 -18.02
C GLY A 10 3.21 -33.09 -19.20
N PHE A 11 3.27 -33.71 -20.39
CA PHE A 11 3.60 -33.04 -21.65
C PHE A 11 2.59 -33.38 -22.76
N ASP A 12 1.39 -33.84 -22.39
CA ASP A 12 0.30 -34.07 -23.33
C ASP A 12 -0.22 -32.74 -23.89
N GLU A 13 -0.90 -32.78 -25.04
CA GLU A 13 -1.38 -31.56 -25.73
C GLU A 13 -2.31 -30.69 -24.86
N ASN A 14 -3.01 -31.33 -23.90
CA ASN A 14 -3.95 -30.67 -22.99
C ASN A 14 -3.34 -30.39 -21.59
N ASP A 15 -2.04 -30.64 -21.40
CA ASP A 15 -1.36 -30.37 -20.13
C ASP A 15 -1.01 -28.90 -19.94
N LEU A 16 -0.73 -28.53 -18.69
CA LEU A 16 -0.28 -27.18 -18.35
C LEU A 16 1.17 -26.99 -18.78
N ASP A 17 1.45 -25.91 -19.53
CA ASP A 17 2.83 -25.51 -19.84
C ASP A 17 3.49 -24.86 -18.61
N LEU A 18 3.95 -25.72 -17.68
CA LEU A 18 4.64 -25.31 -16.46
C LEU A 18 5.94 -24.56 -16.74
N ASP A 19 6.61 -24.84 -17.87
CA ASP A 19 7.83 -24.15 -18.25
C ASP A 19 7.55 -22.68 -18.57
N GLU A 20 6.46 -22.38 -19.30
CA GLU A 20 6.03 -21.01 -19.54
C GLU A 20 5.66 -20.30 -18.23
N PHE A 21 4.91 -20.97 -17.33
CA PHE A 21 4.58 -20.41 -16.03
C PHE A 21 5.83 -20.08 -15.21
N CYS A 22 6.82 -20.97 -15.15
CA CYS A 22 8.07 -20.75 -14.43
C CYS A 22 8.89 -19.60 -15.03
N LYS A 23 8.99 -19.52 -16.36
CA LYS A 23 9.66 -18.40 -17.05
C LYS A 23 8.95 -17.08 -16.79
N ARG A 24 7.62 -17.08 -16.70
CA ARG A 24 6.86 -15.88 -16.34
C ARG A 24 7.13 -15.45 -14.90
N LEU A 25 7.09 -16.38 -13.95
CA LEU A 25 7.42 -16.10 -12.55
C LEU A 25 8.83 -15.55 -12.41
N GLU A 26 9.81 -16.14 -13.09
CA GLU A 26 11.20 -15.67 -13.10
C GLU A 26 11.29 -14.21 -13.56
N ARG A 27 10.60 -13.86 -14.66
CA ARG A 27 10.59 -12.50 -15.20
C ARG A 27 9.96 -11.49 -14.25
N GLU A 28 8.84 -11.83 -13.63
CA GLU A 28 8.15 -10.98 -12.65
C GLU A 28 9.01 -10.76 -11.41
N LEU A 29 9.63 -11.81 -10.88
CA LEU A 29 10.53 -11.71 -9.73
C LEU A 29 11.75 -10.84 -10.06
N LYS A 30 12.35 -11.03 -11.25
CA LYS A 30 13.44 -10.17 -11.73
C LYS A 30 12.99 -8.72 -11.86
N LEU A 31 11.79 -8.45 -12.36
CA LEU A 31 11.26 -7.10 -12.47
C LEU A 31 11.11 -6.44 -11.09
N ILE A 32 10.43 -7.12 -10.15
CA ILE A 32 10.22 -6.61 -8.79
C ILE A 32 11.56 -6.31 -8.12
N THR A 33 12.52 -7.23 -8.23
CA THR A 33 13.84 -7.13 -7.57
C THR A 33 14.85 -6.26 -8.31
N SER A 34 14.61 -5.90 -9.57
CA SER A 34 15.50 -5.03 -10.36
C SER A 34 15.52 -3.58 -9.87
N HIS A 35 14.50 -3.17 -9.11
CA HIS A 35 14.41 -1.83 -8.56
C HIS A 35 15.25 -1.75 -7.28
N ALA A 36 16.07 -0.71 -7.17
CA ALA A 36 16.76 -0.43 -5.92
C ALA A 36 15.73 -0.18 -4.81
N PRO A 37 15.99 -0.65 -3.57
CA PRO A 37 15.10 -0.37 -2.46
C PRO A 37 14.96 1.15 -2.28
N PRO A 38 13.74 1.67 -2.12
CA PRO A 38 13.56 3.10 -1.89
C PRO A 38 14.23 3.51 -0.58
N LYS A 39 14.79 4.72 -0.54
CA LYS A 39 15.33 5.27 0.71
C LYS A 39 14.19 5.49 1.69
N ALA A 40 14.38 5.08 2.96
CA ALA A 40 13.40 5.30 4.02
C ALA A 40 13.01 6.77 4.16
N GLU A 41 13.99 7.68 3.99
CA GLU A 41 13.80 9.14 3.99
C GLU A 41 12.72 9.60 3.00
N ASN A 42 12.66 9.01 1.80
CA ASN A 42 11.70 9.38 0.77
C ASN A 42 10.26 9.07 1.20
N TRP A 43 10.08 8.04 2.04
CA TRP A 43 8.78 7.65 2.58
C TRP A 43 8.43 8.44 3.84
N ILE A 44 9.37 8.52 4.78
CA ILE A 44 9.17 9.19 6.07
C ILE A 44 8.86 10.68 5.88
N PHE A 45 9.59 11.35 4.98
CA PHE A 45 9.42 12.79 4.72
C PHE A 45 8.57 13.07 3.47
N SER A 46 7.84 12.07 2.98
CA SER A 46 6.82 12.31 1.95
C SER A 46 5.71 13.19 2.51
N LYS A 47 5.18 14.10 1.69
CA LYS A 47 4.00 14.91 2.02
C LYS A 47 2.75 14.07 2.32
N SER A 48 2.73 12.82 1.87
CA SER A 48 1.64 11.87 2.13
C SER A 48 1.74 11.20 3.50
N ASN A 49 2.91 11.27 4.16
CA ASN A 49 3.11 10.67 5.48
C ASN A 49 2.71 11.66 6.58
N VAL A 50 1.54 11.45 7.15
CA VAL A 50 0.94 12.27 8.22
C VAL A 50 0.85 11.45 9.52
N PRO A 51 1.92 11.38 10.34
CA PRO A 51 2.03 10.44 11.46
C PRO A 51 0.98 10.63 12.56
N PHE A 52 0.40 11.81 12.68
CA PHE A 52 -0.60 12.13 13.71
C PHE A 52 -2.05 12.05 13.19
N GLY A 53 -2.26 11.51 12.00
CA GLY A 53 -3.58 11.41 11.38
C GLY A 53 -3.83 12.48 10.31
N LYS A 54 -4.76 12.17 9.40
CA LYS A 54 -5.06 13.03 8.24
C LYS A 54 -5.70 14.36 8.62
N ASP A 55 -6.47 14.39 9.71
CA ASP A 55 -7.15 15.60 10.18
C ASP A 55 -6.18 16.63 10.77
N ILE A 56 -5.11 16.15 11.41
CA ILE A 56 -4.03 16.99 11.95
C ILE A 56 -3.12 17.48 10.82
N GLY A 57 -2.85 16.62 9.82
CA GLY A 57 -2.17 17.02 8.58
C GLY A 57 -0.68 17.35 8.73
N VAL A 58 -0.11 17.24 9.94
CA VAL A 58 1.32 17.42 10.20
C VAL A 58 2.08 16.30 9.51
N THR A 59 3.00 16.69 8.63
CA THR A 59 3.84 15.79 7.85
C THR A 59 5.01 15.24 8.67
N GLY A 60 5.65 14.18 8.19
CA GLY A 60 6.85 13.64 8.85
C GLY A 60 8.02 14.63 8.92
N GLU A 61 8.12 15.58 7.99
CA GLU A 61 9.16 16.63 8.00
C GLU A 61 8.92 17.65 9.11
N GLU A 62 7.66 18.05 9.30
CA GLU A 62 7.25 18.96 10.37
C GLU A 62 7.37 18.27 11.74
N ALA A 63 6.92 17.01 11.82
CA ALA A 63 6.96 16.20 13.04
C ALA A 63 8.38 16.05 13.61
N ARG A 64 9.40 16.02 12.75
CA ARG A 64 10.82 15.92 13.15
C ARG A 64 11.27 17.11 14.00
N ASN A 65 10.68 18.28 13.80
CA ASN A 65 11.09 19.52 14.45
C ASN A 65 10.26 19.87 15.69
N LEU A 66 9.28 19.02 16.06
CA LEU A 66 8.42 19.22 17.22
C LEU A 66 9.10 18.82 18.53
N GLU A 67 8.68 19.44 19.62
CA GLU A 67 9.10 19.02 20.96
C GLU A 67 8.36 17.75 21.40
N VAL A 68 8.98 16.99 22.32
CA VAL A 68 8.44 15.69 22.77
C VAL A 68 7.05 15.83 23.40
N ASP A 69 6.80 16.92 24.12
CA ASP A 69 5.51 17.13 24.78
C ASP A 69 4.40 17.49 23.78
N GLU A 70 4.74 18.21 22.70
CA GLU A 70 3.81 18.47 21.59
C GLU A 70 3.45 17.17 20.87
N VAL A 71 4.44 16.33 20.58
CA VAL A 71 4.24 15.01 19.96
C VAL A 71 3.29 14.14 20.81
N ARG A 72 3.49 14.12 22.13
CA ARG A 72 2.61 13.37 23.06
C ARG A 72 1.18 13.92 23.05
N SER A 73 1.04 15.25 23.02
CA SER A 73 -0.27 15.90 22.92
C SER A 73 -0.98 15.47 21.64
N LEU A 74 -0.33 15.57 20.48
CA LEU A 74 -0.89 15.19 19.18
C LEU A 74 -1.29 13.70 19.12
N LEU A 75 -0.50 12.81 19.70
CA LEU A 75 -0.84 11.38 19.76
C LEU A 75 -2.00 11.09 20.70
N SER A 76 -2.11 11.82 21.82
CA SER A 76 -3.19 11.61 22.80
C SER A 76 -4.58 11.99 22.30
N VAL A 77 -4.67 12.84 21.26
CA VAL A 77 -5.94 13.32 20.69
C VAL A 77 -6.64 12.23 19.85
N ASN A 78 -5.88 11.27 19.30
CA ASN A 78 -6.39 10.38 18.24
C ASN A 78 -7.03 9.07 18.73
N ASP A 79 -7.09 8.83 20.05
CA ASP A 79 -7.77 7.66 20.63
C ASP A 79 -9.31 7.86 20.75
N GLY A 80 -9.84 9.02 20.35
CA GLY A 80 -11.19 9.46 20.74
C GLY A 80 -12.25 9.74 19.66
N GLU A 81 -11.92 9.88 18.37
CA GLU A 81 -12.93 10.31 17.38
C GLU A 81 -12.90 9.50 16.06
N HIS A 82 -13.54 8.33 16.08
CA HIS A 82 -14.22 7.83 14.89
C HIS A 82 -15.46 8.70 14.62
N ASN A 83 -15.27 9.87 14.04
CA ASN A 83 -16.38 10.69 13.55
C ASN A 83 -16.55 10.45 12.03
N GLU A 84 -17.43 9.49 11.73
CA GLU A 84 -18.22 9.49 10.50
C GLU A 84 -18.81 10.91 10.33
N ASN A 85 -18.61 11.54 9.17
CA ASN A 85 -19.32 12.72 8.62
C ASN A 85 -18.39 13.80 8.03
N LYS A 86 -17.72 13.52 6.91
CA LYS A 86 -17.32 14.55 5.92
C LYS A 86 -17.42 14.04 4.46
N GLU A 87 -18.47 13.30 4.16
CA GLU A 87 -19.08 13.32 2.83
C GLU A 87 -20.50 13.87 3.03
N ASN A 88 -20.99 14.74 2.15
CA ASN A 88 -22.29 15.44 2.21
C ASN A 88 -22.29 16.88 2.78
N ALA A 89 -21.21 17.65 2.61
CA ALA A 89 -21.29 19.12 2.69
C ALA A 89 -21.05 19.83 1.34
N SER A 90 -20.73 19.10 0.28
CA SER A 90 -20.45 19.67 -1.05
C SER A 90 -21.67 19.79 -1.97
N ASN A 91 -22.86 19.36 -1.53
CA ASN A 91 -24.08 19.32 -2.37
C ASN A 91 -25.20 20.25 -1.91
N VAL A 92 -24.89 21.33 -1.19
CA VAL A 92 -25.86 22.44 -1.03
C VAL A 92 -25.14 23.77 -1.20
N SER A 93 -25.06 24.22 -2.45
CA SER A 93 -25.17 25.65 -2.74
C SER A 93 -25.91 25.81 -4.06
N ILE A 94 -27.22 25.93 -3.94
CA ILE A 94 -28.16 26.27 -5.01
C ILE A 94 -28.01 27.77 -5.32
N LYS A 95 -27.66 28.11 -6.55
CA LYS A 95 -28.43 29.03 -7.41
C LYS A 95 -27.91 29.00 -8.84
#